data_AF-A0AAD5QVN9-F1
#
_entry.id   AF-A0AAD5QVN9-F1
#
_cell.length_a   1.000
_cell.length_b   1.000
_cell.length_c   1.000
_cell.angle_alpha   90.00
_cell.angle_beta   90.00
_cell.angle_gamma   90.00
#
_symmetry.space_group_name_H-M   'P 1'
#
loop_
_entity.id
_entity.type
_entity.pdbx_description
1 polymer ?
#
loop_
_entity_poly.entity_id
_entity_poly.type
_entity_poly.pdbx_seq_one_letter_code
_entity_poly.pdbx_strand_id
1 'polypeptide(L)'
;MASFPTLLILLLTTVLVVLGCGVMPQGQARTTSFTVTSFTLPGAMIYSTTPEIHDAIPGSATSREAVISFVSRLVMQTVIDVLEQKGRSAGLPDAITSMILNQLTVQISYDPLECKGVALKNVPELKIPVLPDNMDHPHCIVIGNTITALCTATVNGNKKECDLSMGKNIQSIPGKHLSISGTLTTTNIIMASWSKAMWQSVVNRAVRMLATSPVGSHFSTAFATVT
;
A
#
# COMPACT_ATOMS: atom_id res chain seq x y z
N MET A 1 -12.53 49.41 -14.20
CA MET A 1 -12.58 48.30 -13.23
C MET A 1 -12.51 47.01 -14.05
N ALA A 2 -11.54 46.11 -13.93
CA ALA A 2 -10.69 45.75 -12.81
C ALA A 2 -9.22 45.54 -13.26
N SER A 3 -8.30 45.95 -12.40
CA SER A 3 -6.85 45.74 -12.52
C SER A 3 -6.46 44.39 -11.92
N PHE A 4 -5.94 43.48 -12.72
CA PHE A 4 -5.24 42.28 -12.25
C PHE A 4 -4.13 41.93 -13.25
N PRO A 5 -2.92 42.51 -13.10
CA PRO A 5 -1.73 41.75 -13.51
C PRO A 5 -0.52 41.91 -12.56
N THR A 6 -0.65 42.61 -11.43
CA THR A 6 0.52 42.94 -10.59
C THR A 6 0.84 41.90 -9.51
N LEU A 7 -0.12 41.05 -9.12
CA LEU A 7 0.11 40.04 -8.07
C LEU A 7 0.87 38.79 -8.56
N LEU A 8 0.74 38.45 -9.84
CA LEU A 8 1.39 37.26 -10.42
C LEU A 8 2.90 37.46 -10.60
N ILE A 9 3.34 38.70 -10.84
CA ILE A 9 4.75 39.04 -11.05
C ILE A 9 5.53 39.04 -9.73
N LEU A 10 4.90 39.43 -8.60
CA LEU A 10 5.55 39.38 -7.28
C LEU A 10 5.80 37.94 -6.78
N LEU A 11 4.96 36.99 -7.20
CA LEU A 11 5.13 35.56 -6.87
C LEU A 11 6.22 34.88 -7.70
N LEU A 12 6.50 35.34 -8.94
CA LEU A 12 7.61 34.81 -9.73
C LEU A 12 8.98 35.38 -9.32
N THR A 13 9.06 36.61 -8.81
CA THR A 13 10.36 37.22 -8.42
C THR A 13 10.90 36.71 -7.09
N THR A 14 10.09 36.06 -6.24
CA THR A 14 10.58 35.45 -4.98
C THR A 14 11.14 34.04 -5.16
N VAL A 15 10.88 33.39 -6.31
CA VAL A 15 11.36 32.02 -6.58
C VAL A 15 12.78 31.99 -7.15
N LEU A 16 13.25 33.09 -7.75
CA LEU A 16 14.54 33.14 -8.45
C LEU A 16 15.79 33.32 -7.55
N VAL A 17 15.64 33.45 -6.23
CA VAL A 17 16.78 33.68 -5.32
C VAL A 17 17.26 32.42 -4.58
N VAL A 18 16.73 31.24 -4.89
CA VAL A 18 17.15 29.98 -4.25
C VAL A 18 17.74 29.01 -5.27
N LEU A 19 18.71 29.49 -6.06
CA LEU A 19 19.66 28.67 -6.83
C LEU A 19 21.11 28.86 -6.33
N GLY A 20 21.28 29.35 -5.10
CA GLY A 20 22.56 29.26 -4.40
C GLY A 20 22.77 27.83 -3.94
N CYS A 21 23.95 27.26 -4.19
CA CYS A 21 24.46 25.99 -3.64
C CYS A 21 24.64 26.04 -2.10
N GLY A 22 23.68 26.60 -1.38
CA GLY A 22 23.63 26.60 0.07
C GLY A 22 22.98 25.32 0.55
N VAL A 23 23.69 24.57 1.38
CA VAL A 23 23.11 23.49 2.19
C VAL A 23 21.90 24.06 2.93
N MET A 24 20.71 23.56 2.58
CA MET A 24 19.45 23.98 3.20
C MET A 24 19.56 23.80 4.72
N PRO A 25 19.15 24.78 5.56
CA PRO A 25 19.24 24.64 7.00
C PRO A 25 18.46 23.39 7.44
N GLN A 26 19.09 22.53 8.24
CA GLN A 26 18.39 21.45 8.94
C GLN A 26 17.26 22.08 9.77
N GLY A 27 16.01 21.79 9.42
CA GLY A 27 14.83 22.33 10.12
C GLY A 27 13.55 22.50 9.29
N GLN A 28 13.58 22.34 7.95
CA GLN A 28 12.38 22.52 7.11
C GLN A 28 11.82 21.22 6.49
N ALA A 29 12.42 20.06 6.75
CA ALA A 29 11.85 18.80 6.31
C ALA A 29 10.55 18.53 7.08
N ARG A 30 9.45 18.35 6.35
CA ARG A 30 8.17 17.96 6.95
C ARG A 30 7.89 16.51 6.64
N THR A 31 7.68 15.74 7.70
CA THR A 31 7.18 14.37 7.61
C THR A 31 5.70 14.34 7.94
N THR A 32 4.91 13.65 7.09
CA THR A 32 3.49 13.40 7.29
C THR A 32 3.23 11.91 7.20
N SER A 33 2.61 11.34 8.22
CA SER A 33 2.31 9.91 8.27
C SER A 33 0.91 9.63 7.74
N PHE A 34 0.72 8.47 7.12
CA PHE A 34 -0.58 8.02 6.67
C PHE A 34 -0.74 6.51 6.85
N THR A 35 -1.99 6.06 6.87
CA THR A 35 -2.37 4.64 6.91
C THR A 35 -3.50 4.39 5.93
N VAL A 36 -3.39 3.31 5.15
CA VAL A 36 -4.43 2.78 4.26
C VAL A 36 -4.96 1.49 4.87
N THR A 37 -6.28 1.39 5.03
CA THR A 37 -6.94 0.20 5.61
C THR A 37 -8.14 -0.21 4.77
N SER A 38 -8.82 -1.29 5.17
CA SER A 38 -10.09 -1.74 4.60
C SER A 38 -10.00 -2.22 3.14
N PHE A 39 -8.84 -2.71 2.74
CA PHE A 39 -8.65 -3.48 1.51
C PHE A 39 -8.79 -4.98 1.80
N THR A 40 -9.09 -5.77 0.77
CA THR A 40 -9.01 -7.25 0.83
C THR A 40 -7.60 -7.70 0.47
N LEU A 41 -7.10 -8.82 1.00
CA LEU A 41 -5.72 -9.23 0.79
C LEU A 41 -5.53 -9.96 -0.56
N PRO A 42 -4.90 -9.36 -1.59
CA PRO A 42 -4.61 -10.05 -2.84
C PRO A 42 -3.50 -11.08 -2.67
N GLY A 43 -3.49 -12.10 -3.53
CA GLY A 43 -2.40 -13.06 -3.64
C GLY A 43 -1.02 -12.40 -3.87
N ALA A 44 -0.98 -11.27 -4.59
CA ALA A 44 0.27 -10.52 -4.81
C ALA A 44 0.84 -9.82 -3.57
N MET A 45 0.08 -9.74 -2.47
CA MET A 45 0.51 -9.13 -1.20
C MET A 45 0.81 -10.16 -0.10
N ILE A 46 0.89 -11.44 -0.46
CA ILE A 46 1.38 -12.50 0.42
C ILE A 46 2.72 -13.04 -0.08
N TYR A 47 3.40 -13.78 0.79
CA TYR A 47 4.55 -14.56 0.39
C TYR A 47 4.49 -16.00 0.89
N SER A 48 5.24 -16.86 0.23
CA SER A 48 5.51 -18.22 0.66
C SER A 48 6.88 -18.65 0.18
N THR A 49 7.53 -19.54 0.94
CA THR A 49 8.73 -20.25 0.49
C THR A 49 8.41 -21.60 -0.14
N THR A 50 7.12 -21.95 -0.24
CA THR A 50 6.63 -23.28 -0.61
C THR A 50 6.13 -23.24 -2.06
N PRO A 51 6.75 -23.98 -3.00
CA PRO A 51 6.42 -23.92 -4.43
C PRO A 51 4.94 -24.14 -4.74
N GLU A 52 4.30 -25.09 -4.04
CA GLU A 52 2.89 -25.46 -4.23
C GLU A 52 1.93 -24.28 -4.00
N ILE A 53 2.35 -23.27 -3.22
CA ILE A 53 1.56 -22.06 -2.94
C ILE A 53 1.59 -21.11 -4.11
N HIS A 54 2.69 -21.05 -4.86
CA HIS A 54 2.79 -20.22 -6.06
C HIS A 54 1.93 -20.76 -7.20
N ASP A 55 1.79 -22.08 -7.27
CA ASP A 55 0.88 -22.74 -8.21
C ASP A 55 -0.59 -22.49 -7.83
N ALA A 56 -0.91 -22.55 -6.53
CA ALA A 56 -2.27 -22.33 -6.04
C ALA A 56 -2.71 -20.85 -6.01
N ILE A 57 -1.76 -19.93 -5.84
CA ILE A 57 -1.98 -18.48 -5.77
C ILE A 57 -1.02 -17.80 -6.76
N PRO A 58 -1.40 -17.71 -8.04
CA PRO A 58 -0.59 -17.05 -9.05
C PRO A 58 -0.26 -15.60 -8.65
N GLY A 59 1.02 -15.25 -8.71
CA GLY A 59 1.52 -13.92 -8.37
C GLY A 59 1.88 -13.71 -6.91
N SER A 60 1.74 -14.72 -6.05
CA SER A 60 2.32 -14.69 -4.70
C SER A 60 3.85 -14.60 -4.75
N ALA A 61 4.45 -13.90 -3.80
CA ALA A 61 5.88 -13.65 -3.79
C ALA A 61 6.66 -14.77 -3.08
N THR A 62 7.89 -15.03 -3.52
CA THR A 62 8.77 -16.05 -2.91
C THR A 62 9.42 -15.60 -1.60
N SER A 63 9.34 -14.31 -1.26
CA SER A 63 9.91 -13.76 -0.03
C SER A 63 9.13 -12.56 0.49
N ARG A 64 9.36 -12.23 1.76
CA ARG A 64 8.77 -11.06 2.43
C ARG A 64 9.22 -9.76 1.77
N GLU A 65 10.49 -9.66 1.43
CA GLU A 65 11.12 -8.47 0.84
C GLU A 65 10.54 -8.16 -0.54
N ALA A 66 10.23 -9.19 -1.32
CA ALA A 66 9.59 -9.04 -2.63
C ALA A 66 8.20 -8.41 -2.51
N VAL A 67 7.39 -8.81 -1.51
CA VAL A 67 6.10 -8.16 -1.23
C VAL A 67 6.28 -6.71 -0.80
N ILE A 68 7.20 -6.45 0.13
CA ILE A 68 7.45 -5.09 0.61
C ILE A 68 7.86 -4.18 -0.55
N SER A 69 8.74 -4.65 -1.44
CA SER A 69 9.16 -3.91 -2.64
C SER A 69 8.00 -3.70 -3.63
N PHE A 70 7.14 -4.71 -3.82
CA PHE A 70 5.94 -4.59 -4.64
C PHE A 70 4.99 -3.52 -4.09
N VAL A 71 4.60 -3.61 -2.81
CA VAL A 71 3.68 -2.66 -2.17
C VAL A 71 4.29 -1.26 -2.13
N SER A 72 5.58 -1.14 -1.85
CA SER A 72 6.29 0.15 -1.82
C SER A 72 6.23 0.84 -3.19
N ARG A 73 6.56 0.12 -4.27
CA ARG A 73 6.49 0.66 -5.64
C ARG A 73 5.07 1.05 -6.02
N LEU A 74 4.10 0.19 -5.71
CA LEU A 74 2.69 0.43 -6.02
C LEU A 74 2.19 1.73 -5.37
N VAL A 75 2.42 1.89 -4.06
CA VAL A 75 1.98 3.09 -3.33
C VAL A 75 2.78 4.32 -3.75
N MET A 76 4.10 4.20 -3.89
CA MET A 76 4.96 5.33 -4.30
C MET A 76 4.58 5.86 -5.68
N GLN A 77 4.43 4.98 -6.67
CA GLN A 77 4.02 5.37 -8.02
C GLN A 77 2.68 6.10 -7.99
N THR A 78 1.71 5.53 -7.26
CA THR A 78 0.37 6.11 -7.18
C THR A 78 0.37 7.49 -6.50
N VAL A 79 1.15 7.68 -5.43
CA VAL A 79 1.30 8.99 -4.77
C VAL A 79 1.94 10.01 -5.70
N ILE A 80 3.00 9.62 -6.42
CA ILE A 80 3.67 10.47 -7.41
C ILE A 80 2.70 10.88 -8.50
N ASP A 81 1.97 9.94 -9.10
CA ASP A 81 1.01 10.23 -10.18
C ASP A 81 -0.08 11.22 -9.74
N VAL A 82 -0.61 11.08 -8.52
CA VAL A 82 -1.58 12.02 -7.96
C VAL A 82 -1.00 13.41 -7.82
N LEU A 83 0.24 13.52 -7.33
CA LEU A 83 0.90 14.80 -7.13
C LEU A 83 1.26 15.45 -8.47
N GLU A 84 1.68 14.67 -9.48
CA GLU A 84 1.86 15.14 -10.84
C GLU A 84 0.57 15.71 -11.42
N GLN A 85 -0.52 14.95 -11.32
CA GLN A 85 -1.84 15.39 -11.79
C GLN A 85 -2.28 16.67 -11.09
N LYS A 86 -2.02 16.77 -9.77
CA LYS A 86 -2.32 17.97 -9.00
C LYS A 86 -1.47 19.16 -9.44
N GLY A 87 -0.18 18.97 -9.69
CA GLY A 87 0.74 19.99 -10.21
C GLY A 87 0.28 20.52 -11.57
N ARG A 88 -0.03 19.63 -12.51
CA ARG A 88 -0.59 20.00 -13.82
C ARG A 88 -1.92 20.75 -13.69
N SER A 89 -2.82 20.29 -12.81
CA SER A 89 -4.11 20.97 -12.57
C SER A 89 -3.96 22.37 -11.97
N ALA A 90 -2.82 22.64 -11.32
CA ALA A 90 -2.46 23.95 -10.79
C ALA A 90 -1.69 24.83 -11.81
N GLY A 91 -1.51 24.36 -13.06
CA GLY A 91 -0.79 25.08 -14.11
C GLY A 91 0.73 25.04 -13.97
N LEU A 92 1.29 24.15 -13.14
CA LEU A 92 2.73 23.99 -13.03
C LEU A 92 3.28 23.27 -14.27
N PRO A 93 4.38 23.76 -14.88
CA PRO A 93 5.09 23.02 -15.92
C PRO A 93 5.59 21.67 -15.41
N ASP A 94 5.68 20.66 -16.29
CA ASP A 94 6.13 19.31 -15.93
C ASP A 94 7.54 19.30 -15.31
N ALA A 95 8.45 20.13 -15.81
CA ALA A 95 9.79 20.27 -15.27
C ALA A 95 9.79 20.73 -13.80
N ILE A 96 8.95 21.70 -13.46
CA ILE A 96 8.80 22.20 -12.08
C ILE A 96 8.15 21.15 -11.19
N THR A 97 7.11 20.47 -11.70
CA THR A 97 6.44 19.38 -11.00
C THR A 97 7.43 18.27 -10.65
N SER A 98 8.26 17.83 -11.60
CA SER A 98 9.31 16.84 -11.38
C SER A 98 10.35 17.30 -10.35
N MET A 99 10.82 18.55 -10.43
CA MET A 99 11.75 19.11 -9.45
C MET A 99 11.19 19.11 -8.01
N ILE A 100 9.90 19.41 -7.85
CA ILE A 100 9.23 19.34 -6.55
C ILE A 100 9.12 17.90 -6.07
N LEU A 101 8.78 16.96 -6.95
CA LEU A 101 8.63 15.54 -6.61
C LEU A 101 9.94 14.86 -6.24
N ASN A 102 11.06 15.29 -6.83
CA ASN A 102 12.40 14.78 -6.45
C ASN A 102 12.80 15.15 -5.02
N GLN A 103 12.09 16.08 -4.38
CA GLN A 103 12.27 16.47 -2.98
C GLN A 103 11.33 15.72 -2.03
N LEU A 104 10.50 14.80 -2.55
CA LEU A 104 9.59 13.95 -1.79
C LEU A 104 10.18 12.54 -1.64
N THR A 105 10.32 12.10 -0.40
CA THR A 105 10.63 10.72 -0.04
C THR A 105 9.38 10.05 0.51
N VAL A 106 9.02 8.91 -0.06
CA VAL A 106 7.93 8.05 0.42
C VAL A 106 8.54 6.82 1.07
N GLN A 107 8.21 6.53 2.33
CA GLN A 107 8.58 5.28 2.98
C GLN A 107 7.33 4.50 3.34
N ILE A 108 7.30 3.22 3.00
CA ILE A 108 6.15 2.35 3.22
C ILE A 108 6.51 1.28 4.24
N SER A 109 5.59 1.04 5.16
CA SER A 109 5.63 -0.04 6.14
C SER A 109 4.40 -0.92 5.95
N TYR A 110 4.65 -2.18 5.63
CA TYR A 110 3.64 -3.21 5.44
C TYR A 110 4.14 -4.49 6.11
N ASP A 111 3.24 -5.24 6.74
CA ASP A 111 3.55 -6.56 7.32
C ASP A 111 2.93 -7.66 6.44
N PRO A 112 3.69 -8.25 5.49
CA PRO A 112 3.16 -9.28 4.61
C PRO A 112 2.73 -10.51 5.39
N LEU A 113 1.64 -11.14 4.94
CA LEU A 113 1.21 -12.44 5.46
C LEU A 113 2.05 -13.55 4.78
N GLU A 114 2.58 -14.45 5.60
CA GLU A 114 3.18 -15.70 5.11
C GLU A 114 2.12 -16.81 5.04
N CYS A 115 2.02 -17.46 3.89
CA CYS A 115 1.15 -18.62 3.71
C CYS A 115 2.01 -19.89 3.60
N LYS A 116 1.90 -20.81 4.58
CA LYS A 116 2.61 -22.09 4.56
C LYS A 116 1.81 -23.24 3.92
N GLY A 117 0.52 -23.03 3.66
CA GLY A 117 -0.35 -23.95 2.93
C GLY A 117 -1.58 -23.22 2.41
N VAL A 118 -2.33 -23.86 1.50
CA VAL A 118 -3.52 -23.28 0.89
C VAL A 118 -4.71 -24.24 1.03
N ALA A 119 -5.85 -23.69 1.44
CA ALA A 119 -7.14 -24.34 1.35
C ALA A 119 -7.99 -23.60 0.30
N LEU A 120 -8.34 -24.29 -0.79
CA LEU A 120 -9.16 -23.74 -1.87
C LEU A 120 -10.65 -24.00 -1.59
N LYS A 121 -11.46 -22.95 -1.43
CA LYS A 121 -12.89 -23.08 -1.06
C LYS A 121 -13.78 -23.72 -2.15
N ASN A 122 -13.30 -23.87 -3.38
CA ASN A 122 -14.14 -24.18 -4.55
C ASN A 122 -14.22 -25.68 -4.93
N VAL A 123 -13.83 -26.59 -4.04
CA VAL A 123 -13.90 -28.04 -4.32
C VAL A 123 -15.00 -28.66 -3.43
N PRO A 124 -16.01 -29.36 -3.98
CA PRO A 124 -17.12 -29.95 -3.22
C PRO A 124 -16.71 -30.96 -2.14
N GLU A 125 -15.48 -31.46 -2.22
CA GLU A 125 -14.80 -32.17 -1.15
C GLU A 125 -13.39 -31.60 -1.04
N LEU A 126 -13.16 -30.66 -0.11
CA LEU A 126 -11.81 -30.28 0.27
C LEU A 126 -11.13 -31.48 0.95
N LYS A 127 -10.49 -32.33 0.17
CA LYS A 127 -9.29 -33.00 0.64
C LYS A 127 -8.20 -31.94 0.63
N ILE A 128 -8.00 -31.27 1.76
CA ILE A 128 -6.72 -30.62 2.02
C ILE A 128 -5.69 -31.73 1.80
N PRO A 129 -4.81 -31.67 0.77
CA PRO A 129 -3.75 -32.65 0.65
C PRO A 129 -3.03 -32.63 2.00
N VAL A 130 -2.97 -33.79 2.66
CA VAL A 130 -2.40 -33.97 3.99
C VAL A 130 -1.17 -33.08 4.10
N LEU A 131 -1.32 -31.96 4.80
CA LEU A 131 -0.29 -30.94 4.85
C LEU A 131 0.90 -31.56 5.60
N PRO A 132 2.14 -31.39 5.12
CA PRO A 132 3.31 -31.94 5.79
C PRO A 132 3.31 -31.49 7.26
N ASP A 133 3.75 -32.38 8.16
CA ASP A 133 3.56 -32.45 9.62
C ASP A 133 3.71 -31.16 10.47
N ASN A 134 4.12 -30.03 9.90
CA ASN A 134 4.39 -28.76 10.59
C ASN A 134 3.29 -27.70 10.38
N MET A 135 2.11 -27.92 10.96
CA MET A 135 1.04 -26.90 11.07
C MET A 135 1.23 -25.88 12.21
N ASP A 136 2.46 -25.54 12.58
CA ASP A 136 2.70 -24.47 13.57
C ASP A 136 2.47 -23.06 12.98
N HIS A 137 2.05 -22.98 11.72
CA HIS A 137 1.93 -21.74 10.95
C HIS A 137 0.57 -21.63 10.24
N PRO A 138 0.06 -20.41 10.02
CA PRO A 138 -1.25 -20.22 9.43
C PRO A 138 -1.29 -20.68 7.96
N HIS A 139 -2.31 -21.47 7.62
CA HIS A 139 -2.66 -21.78 6.24
C HIS A 139 -3.65 -20.75 5.70
N CYS A 140 -3.52 -20.38 4.43
CA CYS A 140 -4.34 -19.34 3.83
C CYS A 140 -5.57 -19.95 3.14
N ILE A 141 -6.74 -19.40 3.43
CA ILE A 141 -7.99 -19.78 2.76
C ILE A 141 -8.22 -18.83 1.59
N VAL A 142 -8.20 -19.40 0.39
CA VAL A 142 -8.19 -18.63 -0.86
C VAL A 142 -9.52 -18.81 -1.60
N ILE A 143 -10.08 -17.69 -2.06
CA ILE A 143 -11.20 -17.66 -2.99
C ILE A 143 -10.76 -16.84 -4.21
N GLY A 144 -10.63 -17.48 -5.37
CA GLY A 144 -10.07 -16.85 -6.56
C GLY A 144 -8.60 -16.49 -6.32
N ASN A 145 -8.26 -15.20 -6.38
CA ASN A 145 -6.92 -14.67 -6.05
C ASN A 145 -6.90 -13.85 -4.75
N THR A 146 -7.89 -14.06 -3.88
CA THR A 146 -8.07 -13.30 -2.64
C THR A 146 -7.90 -14.21 -1.43
N ILE A 147 -7.10 -13.77 -0.47
CA ILE A 147 -7.02 -14.41 0.83
C ILE A 147 -8.18 -13.90 1.68
N THR A 148 -8.99 -14.82 2.18
CA THR A 148 -10.25 -14.48 2.86
C THR A 148 -10.22 -14.79 4.34
N ALA A 149 -9.42 -15.77 4.76
CA ALA A 149 -9.28 -16.16 6.14
C ALA A 149 -7.99 -16.96 6.34
N LEU A 150 -7.63 -17.18 7.62
CA LEU A 150 -6.55 -18.05 8.03
C LEU A 150 -7.13 -19.34 8.61
N CYS A 151 -6.41 -20.43 8.41
CA CYS A 151 -6.66 -21.72 9.00
C CYS A 151 -5.52 -22.00 9.99
N THR A 152 -5.85 -22.07 11.28
CA THR A 152 -4.90 -22.34 12.36
C THR A 152 -5.30 -23.66 12.99
N ALA A 153 -4.58 -24.75 12.73
CA ALA A 153 -4.94 -26.01 13.34
C ALA A 153 -4.74 -25.96 14.85
N THR A 154 -5.80 -26.29 15.59
CA THR A 154 -5.70 -26.49 17.03
C THR A 154 -5.28 -27.94 17.29
N VAL A 155 -4.24 -28.14 18.10
CA VAL A 155 -3.75 -29.47 18.49
C VAL A 155 -4.76 -30.11 19.46
N ASN A 156 -5.75 -30.83 18.93
CA ASN A 156 -6.63 -31.69 19.74
C ASN A 156 -6.72 -33.07 19.06
N GLY A 157 -5.74 -33.92 19.33
CA GLY A 157 -5.59 -35.23 18.70
C GLY A 157 -4.93 -35.14 17.32
N ASN A 158 -4.38 -36.24 16.83
CA ASN A 158 -3.45 -36.34 15.68
C ASN A 158 -4.05 -35.97 14.30
N LYS A 159 -5.15 -35.22 14.23
CA LYS A 159 -5.72 -34.71 12.98
C LYS A 159 -5.75 -33.20 13.02
N LYS A 160 -4.86 -32.61 12.22
CA LYS A 160 -4.75 -31.17 12.05
C LYS A 160 -5.59 -30.79 10.81
N GLU A 161 -6.88 -30.53 10.99
CA GLU A 161 -7.79 -30.21 9.89
C GLU A 161 -8.54 -28.90 10.16
N CYS A 162 -8.60 -28.05 9.13
CA CYS A 162 -9.55 -26.95 9.09
C CYS A 162 -10.78 -27.42 8.34
N ASP A 163 -11.88 -27.50 9.06
CA ASP A 163 -13.16 -27.88 8.49
C ASP A 163 -13.86 -26.62 7.99
N LEU A 164 -13.74 -26.36 6.68
CA LEU A 164 -14.43 -25.25 6.03
C LEU A 164 -15.95 -25.41 6.04
N SER A 165 -16.47 -26.63 6.19
CA SER A 165 -17.90 -26.93 6.22
C SER A 165 -18.51 -26.59 7.58
N MET A 166 -17.77 -26.87 8.66
CA MET A 166 -18.20 -26.55 10.04
C MET A 166 -17.63 -25.22 10.57
N GLY A 167 -16.83 -24.51 9.78
CA GLY A 167 -16.20 -23.25 10.19
C GLY A 167 -15.18 -23.41 11.34
N LYS A 168 -14.68 -24.62 11.58
CA LYS A 168 -13.75 -24.89 12.69
C LYS A 168 -12.34 -24.47 12.31
N ASN A 169 -11.62 -23.89 13.27
CA ASN A 169 -10.22 -23.47 13.11
C ASN A 169 -10.01 -22.36 12.05
N ILE A 170 -11.08 -21.66 11.66
CA ILE A 170 -11.02 -20.50 10.77
C ILE A 170 -10.88 -19.22 11.60
N GLN A 171 -9.86 -18.43 11.29
CA GLN A 171 -9.62 -17.14 11.91
C GLN A 171 -9.67 -16.02 10.87
N SER A 172 -10.13 -14.84 11.29
CA SER A 172 -10.01 -13.63 10.48
C SER A 172 -8.55 -13.25 10.29
N ILE A 173 -8.22 -12.65 9.14
CA ILE A 173 -6.90 -12.11 8.89
C ILE A 173 -6.62 -10.95 9.88
N PRO A 174 -5.54 -10.99 10.66
CA PRO A 174 -5.17 -9.90 11.55
C PRO A 174 -5.05 -8.57 10.81
N GLY A 175 -5.55 -7.49 11.42
CA GLY A 175 -5.59 -6.16 10.79
C GLY A 175 -4.23 -5.61 10.34
N LYS A 176 -3.12 -6.06 10.94
CA LYS A 176 -1.76 -5.70 10.53
C LYS A 176 -1.41 -6.12 9.09
N HIS A 177 -2.02 -7.19 8.58
CA HIS A 177 -1.83 -7.64 7.20
C HIS A 177 -2.79 -6.94 6.21
N LEU A 178 -3.79 -6.22 6.75
CA LEU A 178 -4.81 -5.44 6.02
C LEU A 178 -4.63 -3.93 6.22
N SER A 179 -3.41 -3.51 6.58
CA SER A 179 -3.05 -2.12 6.81
C SER A 179 -1.71 -1.83 6.18
N ILE A 180 -1.63 -0.76 5.39
CA ILE A 180 -0.38 -0.22 4.85
C ILE A 180 -0.15 1.12 5.52
N SER A 181 0.99 1.29 6.19
CA SER A 181 1.38 2.57 6.76
C SER A 181 2.50 3.18 5.93
N GLY A 182 2.63 4.50 5.96
CA GLY A 182 3.73 5.16 5.29
C GLY A 182 3.98 6.57 5.80
N THR A 183 5.14 7.10 5.42
CA THR A 183 5.54 8.47 5.70
C THR A 183 5.89 9.17 4.39
N LEU A 184 5.48 10.43 4.30
CA LEU A 184 5.79 11.36 3.23
C LEU A 184 6.70 12.44 3.82
N THR A 185 7.97 12.42 3.45
CA THR A 185 8.94 13.42 3.89
C THR A 185 9.29 14.32 2.72
N THR A 186 9.08 15.63 2.87
CA THR A 186 9.40 16.61 1.84
C THR A 186 10.33 17.68 2.38
N THR A 187 11.32 18.08 1.59
CA THR A 187 12.13 19.28 1.84
C THR A 187 11.62 20.50 1.06
N ASN A 188 10.69 20.31 0.13
CA ASN A 188 10.09 21.40 -0.63
C ASN A 188 9.20 22.28 0.26
N ILE A 189 9.48 23.59 0.30
CA ILE A 189 8.78 24.54 1.17
C ILE A 189 7.27 24.63 0.91
N ILE A 190 6.84 24.47 -0.35
CA ILE A 190 5.43 24.54 -0.73
C ILE A 190 4.69 23.34 -0.14
N MET A 191 5.18 22.13 -0.38
CA MET A 191 4.57 20.91 0.16
C MET A 191 4.72 20.81 1.68
N ALA A 192 5.82 21.30 2.24
CA ALA A 192 6.01 21.37 3.69
C ALA A 192 5.00 22.31 4.36
N SER A 193 4.47 23.32 3.67
CA SER A 193 3.42 24.20 4.21
C SER A 193 2.02 23.57 4.17
N TRP A 194 1.84 22.41 3.52
CA TRP A 194 0.51 21.87 3.30
C TRP A 194 -0.21 21.45 4.59
N SER A 195 -1.49 21.80 4.71
CA SER A 195 -2.34 21.36 5.81
C SER A 195 -2.60 19.85 5.76
N LYS A 196 -2.98 19.28 6.90
CA LYS A 196 -3.42 17.88 7.01
C LYS A 196 -4.54 17.55 6.01
N ALA A 197 -5.49 18.46 5.80
CA ALA A 197 -6.57 18.28 4.83
C ALA A 197 -6.07 18.19 3.38
N MET A 198 -5.03 18.95 3.02
CA MET A 198 -4.43 18.86 1.68
C MET A 198 -3.69 17.54 1.47
N TRP A 199 -2.95 17.07 2.48
CA TRP A 199 -2.34 15.75 2.45
C TRP A 199 -3.39 14.63 2.41
N GLN A 200 -4.44 14.74 3.19
CA GLN A 200 -5.56 13.80 3.19
C GLN A 200 -6.20 13.69 1.80
N SER A 201 -6.37 14.81 1.10
CA SER A 201 -6.88 14.83 -0.27
C SER A 201 -5.97 14.06 -1.25
N VAL A 202 -4.64 14.19 -1.10
CA VAL A 202 -3.66 13.45 -1.92
C VAL A 202 -3.75 11.96 -1.64
N VAL A 203 -3.68 11.53 -0.38
CA VAL A 203 -3.69 10.09 -0.08
C VAL A 203 -5.06 9.47 -0.42
N ASN A 204 -6.17 10.18 -0.25
CA ASN A 204 -7.49 9.71 -0.71
C ASN A 204 -7.56 9.49 -2.22
N ARG A 205 -6.98 10.42 -3.01
CA ARG A 205 -6.88 10.23 -4.46
C ARG A 205 -5.97 9.07 -4.81
N ALA A 206 -4.88 8.89 -4.06
CA ALA A 206 -3.97 7.77 -4.28
C ALA A 206 -4.68 6.44 -4.05
N VAL A 207 -5.46 6.29 -2.97
CA VAL A 207 -6.26 5.08 -2.74
C VAL A 207 -7.28 4.83 -3.87
N ARG A 208 -7.92 5.87 -4.40
CA ARG A 208 -8.81 5.73 -5.56
C ARG A 208 -8.07 5.26 -6.81
N MET A 209 -6.85 5.75 -7.05
CA MET A 209 -6.02 5.29 -8.16
C MET A 209 -5.53 3.84 -7.94
N LEU A 210 -5.23 3.44 -6.71
CA LEU A 210 -4.96 2.03 -6.38
C LEU A 210 -6.13 1.14 -6.78
N ALA A 211 -7.38 1.58 -6.56
CA ALA A 211 -8.58 0.85 -6.96
C ALA A 211 -8.75 0.71 -8.48
N THR A 212 -8.00 1.46 -9.29
CA THR A 212 -7.95 1.33 -10.76
C THR A 212 -6.73 0.57 -11.27
N SER A 213 -5.83 0.15 -10.39
CA SER A 213 -4.62 -0.60 -10.73
C SER A 213 -4.93 -2.07 -11.07
N PRO A 214 -3.96 -2.87 -11.54
CA PRO A 214 -4.15 -4.32 -11.75
C PRO A 214 -4.60 -5.10 -10.50
N VAL A 215 -4.34 -4.57 -9.29
CA VAL A 215 -4.82 -5.14 -8.02
C VAL A 215 -6.04 -4.37 -7.48
N GLY A 216 -6.68 -3.54 -8.31
CA GLY A 216 -7.60 -2.51 -7.89
C GLY A 216 -8.91 -3.00 -7.29
N SER A 217 -9.41 -4.17 -7.70
CA SER A 217 -10.58 -4.80 -7.08
C SER A 217 -10.41 -5.02 -5.57
N HIS A 218 -9.16 -5.17 -5.10
CA HIS A 218 -8.86 -5.37 -3.70
C HIS A 218 -8.88 -4.08 -2.87
N PHE A 219 -8.76 -2.92 -3.52
CA PHE A 219 -8.73 -1.59 -2.90
C PHE A 219 -10.04 -0.82 -3.06
N SER A 220 -11.10 -1.42 -3.59
CA SER A 220 -12.38 -0.72 -3.88
C SER A 220 -13.06 -0.12 -2.64
N THR A 221 -12.88 -0.77 -1.48
CA THR A 221 -13.38 -0.32 -0.17
C THR A 221 -12.31 0.34 0.70
N ALA A 222 -11.09 0.46 0.19
CA ALA A 222 -9.98 0.98 0.95
C ALA A 222 -10.15 2.48 1.20
N PHE A 223 -9.62 2.95 2.32
CA PHE A 223 -9.52 4.37 2.60
C PHE A 223 -8.21 4.69 3.30
N ALA A 224 -7.81 5.95 3.24
CA ALA A 224 -6.60 6.44 3.88
C ALA A 224 -6.92 7.43 5.00
N THR A 225 -6.04 7.50 5.98
CA THR A 225 -6.05 8.48 7.05
C THR A 225 -4.66 9.06 7.20
N VAL A 226 -4.55 10.39 7.16
CA VAL A 226 -3.33 11.11 7.54
C VAL A 226 -3.36 11.34 9.05
N THR A 227 -2.24 11.08 9.72
CA THR A 227 -2.10 11.28 11.18
C THR A 227 -1.30 12.53 11.46
#